data_AF-A0A8T4CAC3-F1
#
_entry.id   AF-A0A8T4CAC3-F1
#
_cell.length_a   1.000
_cell.length_b   1.000
_cell.length_c   1.000
_cell.angle_alpha   90.00
_cell.angle_beta   90.00
_cell.angle_gamma   90.00
#
_symmetry.space_group_name_H-M   'P 1'
#
loop_
_entity.id
_entity.type
_entity.pdbx_description
1 polymer ?
#
loop_
_entity_poly.entity_id
_entity_poly.type
_entity_poly.pdbx_seq_one_letter_code
_entity_poly.pdbx_strand_id
1 'polypeptide(L)'
;MEPGGDGLKRPGAGGREPGAGGRDGRVISRHPAPGTRHPDSSRRLRVYCAGPMRAGGAFVDRFHEMVRMVEELGADALSELSTTVEWGAGLEGLTAGADGRTMVSRAGPGIGDGYIYGRDMEWIALADALVAEVSGPSLGVGYEISYALHSRRMPVLCLVHEGAGSLSAMIAGNPSPLLRLERYGDSAGMRNAIGRFLKDCTGP
;
A
#
# COMPACT_ATOMS: atom_id res chain seq x y z
N MET A 1 -50.73 -35.02 -16.19
CA MET A 1 -52.16 -34.90 -15.86
C MET A 1 -52.26 -34.74 -14.36
N GLU A 2 -52.86 -33.62 -13.94
CA GLU A 2 -53.26 -33.13 -12.60
C GLU A 2 -53.83 -34.21 -11.65
N PRO A 3 -53.95 -34.00 -10.30
CA PRO A 3 -54.34 -32.75 -9.60
C PRO A 3 -53.49 -32.44 -8.34
N GLY A 4 -53.61 -31.34 -7.58
CA GLY A 4 -54.62 -30.29 -7.42
C GLY A 4 -55.04 -30.17 -5.94
N GLY A 5 -54.87 -28.98 -5.35
CA GLY A 5 -55.44 -28.54 -4.05
C GLY A 5 -54.50 -28.64 -2.84
N ASP A 6 -54.65 -27.89 -1.75
CA ASP A 6 -55.49 -26.74 -1.38
C ASP A 6 -54.94 -26.28 0.01
N GLY A 7 -55.30 -25.09 0.49
CA GLY A 7 -55.45 -24.90 1.94
C GLY A 7 -54.34 -24.20 2.73
N LEU A 8 -54.52 -22.88 2.82
CA LEU A 8 -54.04 -21.96 3.86
C LEU A 8 -54.24 -22.48 5.31
N LYS A 9 -53.25 -22.30 6.20
CA LYS A 9 -53.50 -21.91 7.62
C LYS A 9 -52.25 -21.44 8.36
N ARG A 10 -52.34 -20.21 8.88
CA ARG A 10 -51.45 -19.63 9.91
C ARG A 10 -51.85 -20.15 11.29
N PRO A 11 -50.90 -20.26 12.22
CA PRO A 11 -51.07 -19.77 13.59
C PRO A 11 -49.89 -18.82 13.91
N GLY A 12 -49.97 -17.79 14.74
CA GLY A 12 -50.86 -17.44 15.84
C GLY A 12 -49.97 -16.69 16.81
N ALA A 13 -50.27 -15.42 17.09
CA ALA A 13 -49.48 -14.55 17.95
C ALA A 13 -49.47 -15.05 19.40
N GLY A 14 -48.32 -15.02 20.05
CA GLY A 14 -48.16 -15.25 21.49
C GLY A 14 -46.90 -14.54 21.98
N GLY A 15 -47.08 -13.38 22.61
CA GLY A 15 -45.98 -12.57 23.13
C GLY A 15 -45.45 -13.05 24.49
N ARG A 16 -44.23 -12.60 24.81
CA ARG A 16 -43.74 -12.19 26.13
C ARG A 16 -42.32 -11.63 25.98
N GLU A 17 -42.12 -10.36 26.35
CA GLU A 17 -40.82 -9.84 26.80
C GLU A 17 -40.52 -10.46 28.19
N PRO A 18 -39.24 -10.63 28.59
CA PRO A 18 -38.48 -9.52 29.17
C PRO A 18 -36.95 -9.54 28.92
N GLY A 19 -36.30 -8.40 29.17
CA GLY A 19 -34.97 -8.40 29.79
C GLY A 19 -33.88 -7.66 29.04
N ALA A 20 -33.59 -6.45 29.52
CA ALA A 20 -32.43 -5.65 29.16
C ALA A 20 -31.09 -6.34 29.51
N GLY A 21 -30.06 -6.14 28.68
CA GLY A 21 -28.67 -6.30 29.09
C GLY A 21 -27.70 -6.61 27.96
N GLY A 22 -26.70 -5.75 27.76
CA GLY A 22 -25.38 -6.19 27.29
C GLY A 22 -24.92 -5.71 25.89
N ARG A 23 -24.49 -4.45 25.83
CA ARG A 23 -23.38 -3.90 25.01
C ARG A 23 -22.88 -4.76 23.83
N ASP A 24 -23.31 -4.42 22.61
CA ASP A 24 -22.56 -4.77 21.40
C ASP A 24 -21.61 -3.63 21.02
N GLY A 25 -20.32 -3.91 21.21
CA GLY A 25 -19.19 -3.04 20.90
C GLY A 25 -19.00 -2.87 19.40
N ARG A 26 -19.81 -2.00 18.80
CA ARG A 26 -19.55 -1.48 17.46
C ARG A 26 -18.26 -0.66 17.51
N VAL A 27 -17.12 -1.29 17.25
CA VAL A 27 -15.86 -0.61 16.95
C VAL A 27 -16.04 0.03 15.58
N ILE A 28 -16.72 1.17 15.55
CA ILE A 28 -16.62 2.12 14.45
C ILE A 28 -15.18 2.64 14.48
N SER A 29 -14.32 2.03 13.66
CA SER A 29 -13.03 2.60 13.27
C SER A 29 -13.30 4.00 12.73
N ARG A 30 -13.08 5.01 13.58
CA ARG A 30 -13.11 6.40 13.15
C ARG A 30 -11.81 6.62 12.40
N HIS A 31 -11.85 6.50 11.08
CA HIS A 31 -10.81 7.11 10.26
C HIS A 31 -10.81 8.61 10.59
N PRO A 32 -9.67 9.19 10.99
CA PRO A 32 -9.58 10.63 11.14
C PRO A 32 -9.88 11.27 9.79
N ALA A 33 -10.73 12.31 9.80
CA ALA A 33 -10.91 13.16 8.63
C ALA A 33 -9.53 13.65 8.15
N PRO A 34 -9.31 13.83 6.84
CA PRO A 34 -8.04 14.34 6.33
C PRO A 34 -7.82 15.74 6.92
N GLY A 35 -6.97 15.80 7.95
CA GLY A 35 -6.52 17.04 8.53
C GLY A 35 -5.68 17.76 7.49
N THR A 36 -5.96 19.03 7.26
CA THR A 36 -5.07 19.95 6.56
C THR A 36 -3.73 19.96 7.28
N ARG A 37 -2.74 19.23 6.75
CA ARG A 37 -1.37 19.25 7.27
C ARG A 37 -0.74 20.56 6.84
N HIS A 38 -0.21 21.29 7.82
CA HIS A 38 0.73 22.36 7.55
C HIS A 38 2.08 21.73 7.13
N PRO A 39 2.71 22.22 6.05
CA PRO A 39 4.01 21.71 5.63
C PRO A 39 5.07 22.14 6.66
N ASP A 40 5.55 21.17 7.44
CA ASP A 40 6.82 21.30 8.14
C ASP A 40 7.93 21.11 7.10
N SER A 41 8.60 22.21 6.72
CA SER A 41 9.67 22.23 5.72
C SER A 41 10.92 21.44 6.12
N SER A 42 10.96 20.85 7.32
CA SER A 42 12.05 20.00 7.80
C SER A 42 11.81 18.50 7.60
N ARG A 43 10.58 18.08 7.29
CA ARG A 43 10.21 16.67 7.18
C ARG A 43 10.44 16.15 5.75
N ARG A 44 11.27 15.11 5.63
CA ARG A 44 11.44 14.35 4.36
C ARG A 44 10.13 13.65 3.98
N LEU A 45 9.83 13.64 2.68
CA LEU A 45 8.66 12.95 2.12
C LEU A 45 8.82 11.44 2.35
N ARG A 46 7.81 10.77 2.94
CA ARG A 46 7.82 9.31 3.07
C ARG A 46 7.15 8.68 1.86
N VAL A 47 7.84 7.75 1.21
CA VAL A 47 7.38 7.14 -0.04
C VAL A 47 7.33 5.63 0.13
N TYR A 48 6.13 5.05 0.09
CA TYR A 48 6.00 3.59 0.03
C TYR A 48 6.43 3.11 -1.36
N CYS A 49 7.36 2.17 -1.39
CA CYS A 49 7.91 1.61 -2.61
C CYS A 49 7.38 0.19 -2.81
N ALA A 50 6.62 -0.01 -3.88
CA ALA A 50 6.01 -1.29 -4.23
C ALA A 50 6.70 -1.93 -5.45
N GLY A 51 6.89 -3.24 -5.43
CA GLY A 51 7.48 -3.96 -6.56
C GLY A 51 7.19 -5.47 -6.56
N PRO A 52 7.34 -6.13 -7.71
CA PRO A 52 7.02 -7.55 -7.87
C PRO A 52 8.13 -8.46 -7.30
N MET A 53 8.15 -8.63 -5.98
CA MET A 53 9.18 -9.44 -5.30
C MET A 53 9.23 -10.92 -5.69
N ARG A 54 8.07 -11.48 -6.07
CA ARG A 54 7.94 -12.91 -6.43
C ARG A 54 8.20 -13.18 -7.92
N ALA A 55 8.40 -12.15 -8.74
CA ALA A 55 8.59 -12.30 -10.18
C ALA A 55 10.04 -12.69 -10.56
N GLY A 56 11.01 -12.51 -9.64
CA GLY A 56 12.42 -12.86 -9.84
C GLY A 56 13.13 -12.04 -10.93
N GLY A 57 14.47 -12.17 -10.98
CA GLY A 57 15.31 -11.58 -12.03
C GLY A 57 15.22 -10.05 -12.14
N ALA A 58 15.18 -9.55 -13.38
CA ALA A 58 15.25 -8.13 -13.71
C ALA A 58 14.16 -7.25 -13.07
N PHE A 59 13.02 -7.83 -12.68
CA PHE A 59 11.97 -7.07 -12.00
C PHE A 59 12.37 -6.68 -10.57
N VAL A 60 13.03 -7.59 -9.85
CA VAL A 60 13.53 -7.33 -8.50
C VAL A 60 14.68 -6.32 -8.57
N ASP A 61 15.56 -6.43 -9.58
CA ASP A 61 16.66 -5.48 -9.78
C ASP A 61 16.14 -4.05 -10.02
N ARG A 62 15.12 -3.89 -10.88
CA ARG A 62 14.47 -2.60 -11.13
C ARG A 62 13.79 -2.04 -9.88
N PHE A 63 13.13 -2.89 -9.09
CA PHE A 63 12.54 -2.47 -7.83
C PHE A 63 13.60 -1.98 -6.84
N HIS A 64 14.72 -2.71 -6.71
CA HIS A 64 15.84 -2.29 -5.85
C HIS A 64 16.43 -0.95 -6.29
N GLU A 65 16.62 -0.78 -7.61
CA GLU A 65 17.10 0.47 -8.19
C GLU A 65 16.14 1.63 -7.88
N MET A 66 14.84 1.41 -8.05
CA MET A 66 13.79 2.38 -7.74
C MET A 66 13.84 2.83 -6.27
N VAL A 67 13.94 1.89 -5.32
CA VAL A 67 14.04 2.21 -3.88
C VAL A 67 15.27 3.10 -3.60
N ARG A 68 16.43 2.74 -4.15
CA ARG A 68 17.66 3.54 -4.01
C ARG A 68 17.49 4.95 -4.59
N MET A 69 16.89 5.07 -5.77
CA MET A 69 16.67 6.38 -6.40
C MET A 69 15.74 7.27 -5.57
N VAL A 70 14.69 6.71 -4.95
CA VAL A 70 13.82 7.45 -4.04
C VAL A 70 14.61 8.02 -2.86
N GLU A 71 15.48 7.23 -2.24
CA GLU A 71 16.34 7.68 -1.13
C GLU A 71 17.37 8.74 -1.57
N GLU A 72 18.05 8.51 -2.70
CA GLU A 72 19.04 9.44 -3.28
C GLU A 72 18.44 10.78 -3.69
N LEU A 73 17.15 10.80 -4.05
CA LEU A 73 16.40 12.01 -4.39
C LEU A 73 15.86 12.75 -3.14
N GLY A 74 16.19 12.29 -1.94
CA GLY A 74 15.91 13.00 -0.69
C GLY A 74 14.60 12.61 0.01
N ALA A 75 13.88 11.59 -0.48
CA ALA A 75 12.73 11.02 0.23
C ALA A 75 13.16 9.88 1.18
N ASP A 76 12.30 9.53 2.13
CA ASP A 76 12.45 8.33 2.96
C ASP A 76 11.66 7.19 2.31
N ALA A 77 12.34 6.19 1.77
CA ALA A 77 11.69 5.04 1.17
C ALA A 77 11.16 4.09 2.27
N LEU A 78 9.91 3.65 2.15
CA LEU A 78 9.33 2.62 3.02
C LEU A 78 9.18 1.34 2.18
N SER A 79 10.04 0.36 2.44
CA SER A 79 10.01 -0.98 1.86
C SER A 79 10.84 -1.93 2.71
N GLU A 80 10.75 -3.23 2.44
CA GLU A 80 11.61 -4.26 3.03
C GLU A 80 13.10 -4.12 2.68
N LEU A 81 13.44 -3.18 1.80
CA LEU A 81 14.80 -2.87 1.38
C LEU A 81 15.33 -1.58 2.00
N SER A 82 14.49 -0.77 2.65
CA SER A 82 14.97 0.50 3.20
C SER A 82 15.85 0.28 4.42
N THR A 83 16.89 1.10 4.48
CA THR A 83 17.91 1.11 5.53
C THR A 83 17.62 2.11 6.65
N THR A 84 16.59 2.97 6.49
CA THR A 84 16.46 4.22 7.26
C THR A 84 15.04 4.48 7.78
N VAL A 85 14.45 3.52 8.50
CA VAL A 85 13.21 3.79 9.24
C VAL A 85 13.46 3.64 10.74
N GLU A 86 13.57 4.78 11.44
CA GLU A 86 13.53 4.81 12.90
C GLU A 86 12.12 4.44 13.39
N TRP A 87 12.07 3.43 14.25
CA TRP A 87 10.86 2.77 14.72
C TRP A 87 10.21 3.55 15.88
N GLY A 88 8.97 3.96 15.69
CA GLY A 88 8.05 4.31 16.77
C GLY A 88 6.88 3.33 16.77
N ALA A 89 6.61 2.72 17.94
CA ALA A 89 5.53 1.79 18.26
C ALA A 89 5.78 0.28 18.01
N GLY A 90 6.46 -0.35 18.98
CA GLY A 90 5.94 -1.57 19.61
C GLY A 90 6.02 -2.89 18.85
N LEU A 91 7.22 -3.35 18.51
CA LEU A 91 7.48 -4.76 18.18
C LEU A 91 8.78 -5.21 18.86
N GLU A 92 8.67 -6.11 19.83
CA GLU A 92 9.82 -6.77 20.46
C GLU A 92 10.51 -7.70 19.45
N GLY A 93 11.85 -7.61 19.33
CA GLY A 93 12.65 -8.66 18.67
C GLY A 93 13.61 -8.29 17.54
N LEU A 94 14.16 -7.06 17.49
CA LEU A 94 15.29 -6.75 16.58
C LEU A 94 16.49 -6.18 17.34
N THR A 95 17.68 -6.70 17.03
CA THR A 95 18.97 -6.23 17.56
C THR A 95 19.47 -5.02 16.78
N ALA A 96 19.81 -3.94 17.49
CA ALA A 96 20.41 -2.73 16.93
C ALA A 96 21.75 -3.03 16.24
N GLY A 97 21.95 -2.46 15.04
CA GLY A 97 23.25 -2.44 14.36
C GLY A 97 24.24 -1.49 15.04
N ALA A 98 25.53 -1.77 14.92
CA ALA A 98 26.62 -1.06 15.61
C ALA A 98 26.82 0.41 15.20
N ASP A 99 26.17 0.88 14.13
CA ASP A 99 26.25 2.25 13.60
C ASP A 99 24.99 3.09 13.89
N GLY A 100 24.09 2.61 14.75
CA GLY A 100 22.82 3.28 15.04
C GLY A 100 21.79 3.13 13.93
N ARG A 101 22.10 2.44 12.83
CA ARG A 101 21.13 2.07 11.80
C ARG A 101 20.50 0.73 12.16
N THR A 102 19.18 0.71 12.21
CA THR A 102 18.45 -0.55 12.40
C THR A 102 18.28 -1.22 11.04
N MET A 103 18.94 -2.36 10.83
CA MET A 103 18.66 -3.19 9.66
C MET A 103 17.32 -3.89 9.86
N VAL A 104 16.35 -3.62 8.97
CA VAL A 104 15.18 -4.47 8.86
C VAL A 104 15.65 -5.78 8.23
N SER A 105 15.58 -6.86 9.01
CA SER A 105 15.94 -8.18 8.52
C SER A 105 15.15 -8.50 7.25
N ARG A 106 15.85 -8.80 6.16
CA ARG A 106 15.31 -9.46 4.97
C ARG A 106 14.35 -10.52 5.46
N ALA A 107 13.09 -10.48 5.06
CA ALA A 107 12.08 -11.42 5.54
C ALA A 107 12.65 -12.85 5.43
N GLY A 108 13.00 -13.42 6.59
CA GLY A 108 13.59 -14.75 6.65
C GLY A 108 12.54 -15.80 6.29
N PRO A 109 12.95 -17.01 5.91
CA PRO A 109 12.00 -18.11 5.80
C PRO A 109 11.24 -18.26 7.13
N GLY A 110 9.91 -18.11 7.11
CA GLY A 110 9.04 -18.28 8.28
C GLY A 110 8.27 -17.04 8.76
N ILE A 111 8.41 -15.88 8.12
CA ILE A 111 7.52 -14.74 8.41
C ILE A 111 6.13 -15.03 7.83
N GLY A 112 5.10 -15.07 8.69
CA GLY A 112 3.73 -15.36 8.27
C GLY A 112 3.11 -14.23 7.44
N ASP A 113 2.23 -14.58 6.50
CA ASP A 113 1.56 -13.63 5.60
C ASP A 113 0.88 -12.47 6.33
N GLY A 114 0.31 -12.72 7.52
CA GLY A 114 -0.33 -11.69 8.35
C GLY A 114 0.64 -10.62 8.85
N TYR A 115 1.90 -10.98 9.14
CA TYR A 115 2.93 -10.02 9.52
C TYR A 115 3.32 -9.14 8.33
N ILE A 116 3.54 -9.74 7.15
CA ILE A 116 3.89 -9.01 5.92
C ILE A 116 2.78 -8.02 5.60
N TYR A 117 1.53 -8.49 5.61
CA TYR A 117 0.36 -7.64 5.41
C TYR A 117 0.32 -6.48 6.42
N GLY A 118 0.41 -6.76 7.73
CA GLY A 118 0.33 -5.75 8.77
C GLY A 118 1.41 -4.66 8.61
N ARG A 119 2.66 -5.08 8.44
CA ARG A 119 3.82 -4.19 8.23
C ARG A 119 3.64 -3.30 7.00
N ASP A 120 3.28 -3.88 5.86
CA ASP A 120 3.15 -3.11 4.61
C ASP A 120 1.99 -2.11 4.69
N MET A 121 0.89 -2.50 5.35
CA MET A 121 -0.23 -1.60 5.60
C MET A 121 0.12 -0.45 6.56
N GLU A 122 0.98 -0.69 7.56
CA GLU A 122 1.53 0.36 8.42
C GLU A 122 2.41 1.32 7.64
N TRP A 123 3.29 0.82 6.77
CA TRP A 123 4.10 1.67 5.90
C TRP A 123 3.26 2.51 4.95
N ILE A 124 2.23 1.93 4.32
CA ILE A 124 1.28 2.70 3.49
C ILE A 124 0.50 3.73 4.32
N ALA A 125 0.20 3.45 5.59
CA ALA A 125 -0.46 4.41 6.47
C ALA A 125 0.44 5.62 6.78
N LEU A 126 1.75 5.40 6.92
CA LEU A 126 2.76 6.42 7.22
C LEU A 126 3.26 7.20 5.99
N ALA A 127 3.07 6.67 4.79
CA ALA A 127 3.52 7.27 3.54
C ALA A 127 2.71 8.52 3.15
N ASP A 128 3.41 9.42 2.47
CA ASP A 128 2.86 10.63 1.85
C ASP A 128 2.61 10.43 0.34
N ALA A 129 3.34 9.49 -0.30
CA ALA A 129 3.18 9.07 -1.69
C ALA A 129 3.53 7.58 -1.90
N LEU A 130 3.15 7.01 -3.04
CA LEU A 130 3.54 5.66 -3.46
C LEU A 130 4.25 5.67 -4.81
N VAL A 131 5.34 4.91 -4.93
CA VAL A 131 6.00 4.62 -6.22
C VAL A 131 6.00 3.10 -6.43
N ALA A 132 5.44 2.63 -7.54
CA ALA A 132 5.31 1.22 -7.87
C ALA A 132 6.07 0.87 -9.16
N GLU A 133 6.89 -0.17 -9.10
CA GLU A 133 7.40 -0.85 -10.30
C GLU A 133 6.33 -1.84 -10.80
N VAL A 134 5.83 -1.65 -12.02
CA VAL A 134 4.71 -2.42 -12.58
C VAL A 134 5.05 -3.13 -13.89
N SER A 135 6.35 -3.31 -14.18
CA SER A 135 6.79 -4.07 -15.36
C SER A 135 6.43 -5.56 -15.29
N GLY A 136 6.35 -6.10 -14.06
CA GLY A 136 5.95 -7.48 -13.80
C GLY A 136 4.55 -7.57 -13.18
N PRO A 137 3.75 -8.61 -13.51
CA PRO A 137 2.45 -8.81 -12.86
C PRO A 137 2.63 -9.15 -11.38
N SER A 138 1.90 -8.44 -10.51
CA SER A 138 1.90 -8.70 -9.07
C SER A 138 0.54 -8.35 -8.45
N LEU A 139 -0.10 -9.33 -7.81
CA LEU A 139 -1.36 -9.13 -7.10
C LEU A 139 -1.19 -8.20 -5.89
N GLY A 140 -0.08 -8.33 -5.16
CA GLY A 140 0.24 -7.47 -4.01
C GLY A 140 0.37 -6.01 -4.42
N VAL A 141 1.19 -5.73 -5.45
CA VAL A 141 1.37 -4.37 -5.99
C VAL A 141 0.04 -3.79 -6.49
N GLY A 142 -0.78 -4.59 -7.18
CA GLY A 142 -2.12 -4.16 -7.59
C GLY A 142 -3.02 -3.79 -6.40
N TYR A 143 -2.98 -4.58 -5.32
CA TYR A 143 -3.72 -4.31 -4.08
C TYR A 143 -3.24 -3.02 -3.42
N GLU A 144 -1.92 -2.84 -3.28
CA GLU A 144 -1.28 -1.67 -2.66
C GLU A 144 -1.63 -0.37 -3.42
N ILE A 145 -1.52 -0.38 -4.75
CA ILE A 145 -1.92 0.75 -5.60
C ILE A 145 -3.39 1.10 -5.40
N SER A 146 -4.27 0.09 -5.44
CA SER A 146 -5.71 0.33 -5.28
C SER A 146 -6.04 0.92 -3.91
N TYR A 147 -5.43 0.39 -2.85
CA TYR A 147 -5.62 0.87 -1.48
C TYR A 147 -5.10 2.31 -1.31
N ALA A 148 -3.92 2.63 -1.86
CA ALA A 148 -3.37 3.97 -1.84
C ALA A 148 -4.29 4.99 -2.54
N LEU A 149 -4.80 4.67 -3.73
CA LEU A 149 -5.67 5.57 -4.48
C LEU A 149 -7.03 5.79 -3.81
N HIS A 150 -7.70 4.71 -3.40
CA HIS A 150 -9.11 4.77 -3.02
C HIS A 150 -9.32 4.97 -1.52
N SER A 151 -8.48 4.34 -0.70
CA SER A 151 -8.60 4.41 0.77
C SER A 151 -7.74 5.53 1.36
N ARG A 152 -6.51 5.71 0.87
CA ARG A 152 -5.59 6.74 1.36
C ARG A 152 -5.72 8.08 0.64
N ARG A 153 -6.26 8.07 -0.58
CA ARG A 153 -6.30 9.24 -1.49
C ARG A 153 -4.90 9.87 -1.66
N MET A 154 -3.92 8.99 -1.84
CA MET A 154 -2.50 9.34 -1.91
C MET A 154 -2.04 9.38 -3.38
N PRO A 155 -1.13 10.28 -3.77
CA PRO A 155 -0.50 10.26 -5.09
C PRO A 155 0.27 8.95 -5.33
N VAL A 156 0.14 8.40 -6.53
CA VAL A 156 0.77 7.16 -6.96
C VAL A 156 1.49 7.35 -8.29
N LEU A 157 2.77 7.00 -8.34
CA LEU A 157 3.53 6.83 -9.56
C LEU A 157 3.68 5.35 -9.89
N CYS A 158 3.20 4.92 -11.05
CA CYS A 158 3.47 3.61 -11.62
C CYS A 158 4.56 3.74 -12.69
N LEU A 159 5.66 3.01 -12.52
CA LEU A 159 6.78 2.94 -13.45
C LEU A 159 6.72 1.63 -14.24
N VAL A 160 6.79 1.72 -15.56
CA VAL A 160 6.83 0.55 -16.45
C VAL A 160 8.01 0.65 -17.40
N HIS A 161 8.86 -0.37 -17.39
CA HIS A 161 9.98 -0.46 -18.31
C HIS A 161 9.46 -0.63 -19.75
N GLU A 162 10.10 0.01 -20.73
CA GLU A 162 9.66 -0.04 -22.14
C GLU A 162 9.70 -1.46 -22.73
N GLY A 163 10.69 -2.25 -22.31
CA GLY A 163 10.77 -3.68 -22.63
C GLY A 163 9.87 -4.60 -21.78
N ALA A 164 8.98 -4.06 -20.95
CA ALA A 164 8.00 -4.87 -20.23
C ALA A 164 6.92 -5.42 -21.18
N GLY A 165 6.31 -6.54 -20.80
CA GLY A 165 5.18 -7.11 -21.53
C GLY A 165 3.91 -6.26 -21.40
N SER A 166 2.76 -6.90 -21.60
CA SER A 166 1.48 -6.21 -21.45
C SER A 166 1.26 -5.75 -20.01
N LEU A 167 1.11 -4.44 -19.81
CA LEU A 167 0.70 -3.84 -18.54
C LEU A 167 -0.76 -4.22 -18.24
N SER A 168 -1.09 -4.39 -16.96
CA SER A 168 -2.46 -4.61 -16.52
C SER A 168 -3.41 -3.51 -17.03
N ALA A 169 -4.50 -3.91 -17.70
CA ALA A 169 -5.54 -2.98 -18.16
C ALA A 169 -6.17 -2.18 -17.00
N MET A 170 -6.20 -2.76 -15.79
CA MET A 170 -6.71 -2.09 -14.58
C MET A 170 -5.81 -0.94 -14.13
N ILE A 171 -4.51 -0.98 -14.43
CA ILE A 171 -3.58 0.11 -14.16
C ILE A 171 -3.56 1.09 -15.33
N ALA A 172 -3.39 0.58 -16.56
CA ALA A 172 -3.31 1.40 -17.77
C ALA A 172 -4.57 2.22 -18.04
N GLY A 173 -5.75 1.68 -17.70
CA GLY A 173 -7.04 2.33 -17.88
C GLY A 173 -7.57 3.07 -16.65
N ASN A 174 -6.79 3.18 -15.56
CA ASN A 174 -7.26 3.84 -14.34
C ASN A 174 -7.33 5.37 -14.53
N PRO A 175 -8.51 6.00 -14.43
CA PRO A 175 -8.67 7.43 -14.68
C PRO A 175 -8.40 8.31 -13.45
N SER A 176 -7.94 7.73 -12.34
CA SER A 176 -7.71 8.50 -11.10
C SER A 176 -6.72 9.63 -11.35
N PRO A 177 -7.04 10.88 -10.95
CA PRO A 177 -6.11 12.00 -11.08
C PRO A 177 -4.89 11.88 -10.15
N LEU A 178 -4.94 10.94 -9.19
CA LEU A 178 -3.85 10.64 -8.28
C LEU A 178 -2.90 9.58 -8.85
N LEU A 179 -3.23 8.93 -9.96
CA LEU A 179 -2.36 7.94 -10.60
C LEU A 179 -1.62 8.58 -11.77
N ARG A 180 -0.30 8.52 -11.72
CA ARG A 180 0.60 8.83 -12.83
C ARG A 180 1.22 7.54 -13.33
N LEU A 181 1.13 7.27 -14.63
CA LEU A 181 1.80 6.15 -15.29
C LEU A 181 2.92 6.69 -16.18
N GLU A 182 4.14 6.27 -15.93
CA GLU A 182 5.33 6.71 -16.67
C GLU A 182 6.11 5.52 -17.22
N ARG A 183 6.55 5.62 -18.47
CA ARG A 183 7.40 4.63 -19.12
C ARG A 183 8.86 5.05 -19.00
N TYR A 184 9.76 4.08 -18.84
CA TYR A 184 11.20 4.34 -18.82
C TYR A 184 11.98 3.27 -19.58
N GLY A 185 13.02 3.69 -20.32
CA GLY A 185 13.92 2.78 -21.03
C GLY A 185 15.19 2.43 -20.26
N ASP A 186 15.61 3.30 -19.33
CA ASP A 186 16.86 3.17 -18.58
C ASP A 186 16.78 3.82 -17.19
N SER A 187 17.88 3.72 -16.43
CA SER A 187 18.05 4.30 -15.10
C SER A 187 17.85 5.81 -15.06
N ALA A 188 18.26 6.54 -16.10
CA ALA A 188 18.11 7.99 -16.16
C ALA A 188 16.65 8.38 -16.34
N GLY A 189 15.92 7.68 -17.21
CA GLY A 189 14.48 7.80 -17.39
C GLY A 189 13.71 7.51 -16.10
N MET A 190 14.05 6.42 -15.41
CA MET A 190 13.46 6.08 -14.11
C MET A 190 13.69 7.20 -13.09
N ARG A 191 14.94 7.64 -12.91
CA ARG A 191 15.31 8.71 -11.99
C ARG A 191 14.55 10.00 -12.29
N ASN A 192 14.45 10.38 -13.57
CA ASN A 192 13.75 11.59 -13.98
C ASN A 192 12.26 11.52 -13.67
N ALA A 193 11.60 10.39 -13.92
CA ALA A 193 10.19 10.19 -13.60
C ALA A 193 9.93 10.29 -12.09
N ILE A 194 10.76 9.61 -11.28
CA ILE A 194 10.69 9.69 -9.81
C ILE A 194 10.93 11.13 -9.35
N GLY A 195 12.00 11.78 -9.81
CA GLY A 195 12.35 13.14 -9.38
C GLY A 195 11.26 14.18 -9.69
N ARG A 196 10.60 14.08 -10.85
CA ARG A 196 9.44 14.94 -11.16
C ARG A 196 8.29 14.67 -10.19
N PHE A 197 7.95 13.40 -9.99
CA PHE A 197 6.85 13.01 -9.10
C PHE A 197 7.07 13.46 -7.65
N LEU A 198 8.28 13.29 -7.11
CA LEU A 198 8.59 13.71 -5.73
C LEU A 198 8.46 15.24 -5.58
N LYS A 199 8.93 16.02 -6.55
CA LYS A 199 8.76 17.48 -6.56
C LYS A 199 7.29 17.90 -6.56
N ASP A 200 6.47 17.22 -7.38
CA ASP A 200 5.04 17.51 -7.44
C ASP A 200 4.32 17.17 -6.11
N CYS A 201 4.84 16.20 -5.35
CA CYS A 201 4.29 15.82 -4.03
C CYS A 201 4.66 16.81 -2.91
N THR A 202 5.78 17.52 -3.03
CA THR A 202 6.23 18.49 -2.02
C THR A 202 5.64 19.90 -2.21
N GLY A 203 4.95 20.15 -3.31
CA GLY A 203 4.45 21.48 -3.68
C GLY A 203 5.57 22.42 -4.18
N PRO A 204 5.21 23.60 -4.73
CA PRO A 204 6.17 24.68 -5.01
C PRO A 204 6.76 25.30 -3.74
#